data_AF-A0A4R4WGS9-F1
#
_entry.id   AF-A0A4R4WGS9-F1
#
_cell.length_a   1.000
_cell.length_b   1.000
_cell.length_c   1.000
_cell.angle_alpha   90.00
_cell.angle_beta   90.00
_cell.angle_gamma   90.00
#
_symmetry.space_group_name_H-M   'P 1'
#
loop_
_entity.id
_entity.type
_entity.pdbx_description
1 polymer ?
#
loop_
_entity_poly.entity_id
_entity_poly.type
_entity_poly.pdbx_seq_one_letter_code
_entity_poly.pdbx_strand_id
1 'polypeptide(L)'
;MTAYWVIVIVVLVLVAGWWLISRRRRCRSAPPESPLAQVIGLDLSSWTDSQLYAVWRATADELRLAAESDDAATAARARELLLTEIERRHPHQTATWLASPEALTGQPPHFLLPKKDS
;
A
#
# COMPACT_ATOMS: atom_id res chain seq x y z
N MET A 1 -11.24 -16.54 -52.18
CA MET A 1 -10.91 -17.13 -50.86
C MET A 1 -9.87 -16.33 -50.07
N THR A 2 -8.98 -15.56 -50.70
CA THR A 2 -7.93 -14.75 -50.03
C THR A 2 -8.46 -13.52 -49.27
N ALA A 3 -9.50 -12.85 -49.78
CA ALA A 3 -10.05 -11.64 -49.16
C ALA A 3 -10.65 -11.90 -47.75
N TYR A 4 -11.22 -13.08 -47.52
CA TYR A 4 -11.79 -13.45 -46.22
C TYR A 4 -10.72 -13.58 -45.14
N TRP A 5 -9.57 -14.19 -45.47
CA TRP A 5 -8.45 -14.35 -44.55
C TRP A 5 -7.83 -13.01 -44.13
N VAL A 6 -7.78 -12.03 -45.03
CA VAL A 6 -7.29 -10.68 -44.71
C VAL A 6 -8.20 -10.01 -43.68
N ILE A 7 -9.52 -10.11 -43.85
CA ILE A 7 -10.49 -9.52 -42.91
C ILE A 7 -10.38 -10.17 -41.52
N VAL A 8 -10.25 -11.50 -41.46
CA VAL A 8 -10.08 -12.24 -40.19
C VAL A 8 -8.80 -11.81 -39.47
N ILE A 9 -7.69 -11.65 -40.19
CA ILE A 9 -6.43 -11.21 -39.59
C ILE A 9 -6.55 -9.78 -39.06
N VAL A 10 -7.17 -8.86 -39.80
CA VAL A 10 -7.37 -7.48 -39.36
C VAL A 10 -8.24 -7.42 -38.10
N VAL A 11 -9.32 -8.20 -38.04
CA VAL A 11 -10.19 -8.27 -36.86
C VAL A 11 -9.43 -8.85 -35.66
N LEU A 12 -8.63 -9.91 -35.85
CA LEU A 12 -7.81 -10.49 -34.78
C LEU A 12 -6.76 -9.51 -34.26
N VAL A 13 -6.10 -8.74 -35.13
CA VAL A 13 -5.12 -7.72 -34.74
C VAL A 13 -5.81 -6.56 -34.01
N LEU A 14 -7.00 -6.15 -34.44
CA LEU A 14 -7.78 -5.11 -33.76
C LEU A 14 -8.27 -5.58 -32.39
N VAL A 15 -8.74 -6.81 -32.27
CA VAL A 15 -9.17 -7.39 -30.99
C VAL A 15 -7.97 -7.60 -30.06
N ALA A 16 -6.86 -8.14 -30.55
CA ALA A 16 -5.63 -8.31 -29.75
C ALA A 16 -5.04 -6.97 -29.34
N GLY A 17 -5.03 -5.98 -30.24
CA GLY A 17 -4.62 -4.60 -29.95
C GLY A 17 -5.53 -3.93 -28.92
N TRP A 18 -6.85 -4.09 -29.05
CA TRP A 18 -7.82 -3.63 -28.06
C TRP A 18 -7.65 -4.34 -26.72
N TRP A 19 -7.35 -5.64 -26.71
CA TRP A 19 -7.07 -6.41 -25.50
C TRP A 19 -5.77 -5.96 -24.82
N LEU A 20 -4.71 -5.68 -25.60
CA LEU A 20 -3.45 -5.15 -25.09
C LEU A 20 -3.60 -3.72 -24.54
N ILE A 21 -4.37 -2.87 -25.23
CA ILE A 21 -4.62 -1.47 -24.84
C ILE A 21 -5.55 -1.42 -23.62
N SER A 22 -6.59 -2.26 -23.56
CA SER A 22 -7.48 -2.34 -22.40
C SER A 22 -6.78 -2.93 -21.18
N ARG A 23 -5.87 -3.90 -21.35
CA ARG A 23 -4.99 -4.40 -20.28
C ARG A 23 -4.02 -3.31 -19.79
N ARG A 24 -3.43 -2.54 -20.72
CA ARG A 24 -2.61 -1.35 -20.36
C ARG A 24 -3.42 -0.26 -19.67
N ARG A 25 -4.67 0.01 -20.05
CA ARG A 25 -5.53 0.99 -19.38
C ARG A 25 -5.98 0.52 -17.99
N ARG A 26 -6.23 -0.79 -17.81
CA ARG A 26 -6.49 -1.38 -16.49
C ARG A 26 -5.28 -1.30 -15.55
N CYS A 27 -4.06 -1.29 -16.09
CA CYS A 27 -2.83 -1.01 -15.32
C CYS A 27 -2.46 0.48 -15.26
N ARG A 28 -3.19 1.37 -15.94
CA ARG A 28 -2.96 2.83 -15.99
C ARG A 28 -4.06 3.59 -15.25
N SER A 29 -4.65 2.95 -14.26
CA SER A 29 -5.61 3.54 -13.34
C SER A 29 -4.87 3.68 -12.00
N ALA A 30 -4.39 4.91 -11.76
CA ALA A 30 -3.52 5.36 -10.69
C ALA A 30 -2.04 4.89 -10.79
N PRO A 31 -1.04 5.77 -10.57
CA PRO A 31 0.27 5.31 -10.12
C PRO A 31 0.05 4.44 -8.87
N PRO A 32 0.93 3.48 -8.54
CA PRO A 32 0.92 2.94 -7.18
C PRO A 32 1.14 4.15 -6.26
N GLU A 33 0.07 4.67 -5.66
CA GLU A 33 0.20 5.70 -4.65
C GLU A 33 1.08 5.08 -3.59
N SER A 34 2.27 5.65 -3.40
CA SER A 34 3.21 5.17 -2.39
C SER A 34 2.42 5.03 -1.07
N PRO A 35 2.59 3.94 -0.31
CA PRO A 35 2.09 3.81 1.05
C PRO A 35 2.20 5.10 1.88
N LEU A 36 3.26 5.89 1.69
CA LEU A 36 3.40 7.22 2.30
C LEU A 36 2.32 8.21 1.83
N ALA A 37 2.10 8.31 0.51
CA ALA A 37 1.05 9.14 -0.07
C ALA A 37 -0.35 8.66 0.33
N GLN A 38 -0.54 7.35 0.51
CA GLN A 38 -1.82 6.80 0.96
C GLN A 38 -2.16 7.22 2.41
N VAL A 39 -1.17 7.41 3.27
CA VAL A 39 -1.40 7.89 4.64
C VAL A 39 -1.60 9.40 4.68
N ILE A 40 -0.91 10.13 3.81
CA ILE A 40 -0.94 11.60 3.80
C ILE A 40 -2.16 12.09 3.01
N GLY A 41 -3.20 12.49 3.75
CA GLY A 41 -4.42 13.10 3.18
C GLY A 41 -5.65 12.19 3.15
N LEU A 42 -5.54 10.96 3.66
CA LEU A 42 -6.68 10.06 3.85
C LEU A 42 -7.14 10.01 5.31
N ASP A 43 -8.44 9.75 5.48
CA ASP A 43 -9.04 9.52 6.79
C ASP A 43 -8.79 8.07 7.25
N LEU A 44 -7.81 7.92 8.15
CA LEU A 44 -7.42 6.64 8.73
C LEU A 44 -8.46 6.07 9.70
N SER A 45 -9.45 6.86 10.13
CA SER A 45 -10.45 6.41 11.12
C SER A 45 -11.33 5.26 10.61
N SER A 46 -11.50 5.18 9.28
CA SER A 46 -12.27 4.14 8.60
C SER A 46 -11.49 2.84 8.37
N TRP A 47 -10.17 2.84 8.58
CA TRP A 47 -9.32 1.70 8.27
C TRP A 47 -9.46 0.60 9.33
N THR A 48 -9.22 -0.64 8.95
CA THR A 48 -9.12 -1.76 9.89
C THR A 48 -7.71 -1.85 10.48
N ASP A 49 -7.55 -2.54 11.62
CA ASP A 49 -6.25 -2.75 12.24
C ASP A 49 -5.29 -3.53 11.32
N SER A 50 -5.82 -4.46 10.53
CA SER A 50 -5.05 -5.17 9.50
C SER A 50 -4.55 -4.25 8.38
N GLN A 51 -5.33 -3.23 8.00
CA GLN A 51 -4.91 -2.21 7.03
C GLN A 51 -3.81 -1.32 7.61
N LEU A 52 -3.98 -0.86 8.87
CA LEU A 52 -2.95 -0.10 9.58
C LEU A 52 -1.63 -0.90 9.69
N TYR A 53 -1.71 -2.19 10.02
CA TYR A 53 -0.57 -3.09 10.06
C TYR A 53 0.12 -3.23 8.69
N ALA A 54 -0.66 -3.46 7.63
CA ALA A 54 -0.13 -3.64 6.28
C ALA A 54 0.59 -2.38 5.78
N VAL A 55 0.01 -1.21 6.00
CA VAL A 55 0.61 0.07 5.59
C VAL A 55 1.81 0.42 6.46
N TRP A 56 1.79 0.13 7.76
CA TRP A 56 2.98 0.28 8.60
C TRP A 56 4.16 -0.58 8.10
N ARG A 57 3.90 -1.83 7.71
CA ARG A 57 4.92 -2.71 7.10
C ARG A 57 5.46 -2.11 5.80
N ALA A 58 4.56 -1.70 4.90
CA ALA A 58 4.94 -1.13 3.62
C ALA A 58 5.77 0.17 3.77
N THR A 59 5.38 1.05 4.71
CA THR A 59 6.14 2.26 5.01
C THR A 59 7.51 1.99 5.64
N ALA A 60 7.72 0.84 6.30
CA ALA A 60 9.05 0.45 6.81
C ALA A 60 10.03 0.20 5.65
N ASP A 61 9.56 -0.53 4.65
CA ASP A 61 10.35 -0.85 3.45
C ASP A 61 10.63 0.40 2.62
N GLU A 62 9.63 1.29 2.50
CA GLU A 62 9.79 2.58 1.83
C GLU A 62 10.68 3.54 2.61
N LEU A 63 10.62 3.59 3.94
CA LEU A 63 11.54 4.39 4.78
C LEU A 63 12.99 3.99 4.57
N ARG A 64 13.25 2.68 4.46
CA ARG A 64 14.60 2.17 4.22
C ARG A 64 15.15 2.62 2.86
N LEU A 65 14.29 2.71 1.84
CA LEU A 65 14.63 3.21 0.51
C LEU A 65 14.70 4.74 0.47
N ALA A 66 13.80 5.41 1.17
CA ALA A 66 13.68 6.87 1.21
C ALA A 66 14.75 7.53 2.06
N ALA A 67 15.39 6.81 3.00
CA ALA A 67 16.55 7.29 3.76
C ALA A 67 17.75 7.67 2.85
N GLU A 68 17.75 7.19 1.61
CA GLU A 68 18.73 7.53 0.57
C GLU A 68 18.27 8.70 -0.32
N SER A 69 17.12 9.32 -0.01
CA SER A 69 16.45 10.38 -0.80
C SER A 69 15.90 11.52 0.09
N ASP A 70 15.44 12.62 -0.53
CA ASP A 70 14.78 13.73 0.18
C ASP A 70 13.38 13.40 0.76
N ASP A 71 12.86 12.18 0.53
CA ASP A 71 11.51 11.77 0.96
C ASP A 71 11.42 11.35 2.44
N ALA A 72 12.52 11.42 3.20
CA ALA A 72 12.57 11.04 4.62
C ALA A 72 11.56 11.80 5.49
N ALA A 73 11.32 13.09 5.21
CA ALA A 73 10.37 13.91 5.96
C ALA A 73 8.91 13.45 5.73
N THR A 74 8.56 13.15 4.48
CA THR A 74 7.26 12.57 4.11
C THR A 74 7.05 11.22 4.79
N ALA A 75 8.12 10.43 4.86
CA ALA A 75 8.10 9.11 5.46
C ALA A 75 7.90 9.13 6.98
N ALA A 76 8.60 10.03 7.67
CA ALA A 76 8.39 10.29 9.09
C ALA A 76 6.96 10.78 9.36
N ARG A 77 6.44 11.68 8.52
CA ARG A 77 5.09 12.21 8.66
C ARG A 77 4.01 11.14 8.55
N ALA A 78 4.13 10.22 7.60
CA ALA A 78 3.21 9.09 7.48
C ALA A 78 3.27 8.19 8.73
N ARG A 79 4.46 7.97 9.30
CA ARG A 79 4.61 7.17 10.53
C ARG A 79 3.98 7.83 11.74
N GLU A 80 4.10 9.14 11.89
CA GLU A 80 3.41 9.89 12.95
C GLU A 80 1.89 9.72 12.86
N LEU A 81 1.32 9.83 11.65
CA LEU A 81 -0.13 9.72 11.44
C LEU A 81 -0.64 8.30 11.76
N LEU A 82 0.07 7.27 11.30
CA LEU A 82 -0.25 5.89 11.63
C LEU A 82 -0.16 5.63 13.14
N LEU A 83 0.93 6.08 13.79
CA LEU A 83 1.12 5.89 15.23
C LEU A 83 0.02 6.59 16.03
N THR A 84 -0.34 7.81 15.66
CA THR A 84 -1.42 8.57 16.30
C THR A 84 -2.74 7.82 16.24
N GLU A 85 -3.09 7.26 15.07
CA GLU A 85 -4.33 6.51 14.92
C GLU A 85 -4.30 5.18 15.67
N ILE A 86 -3.16 4.49 15.70
CA ILE A 86 -2.99 3.25 16.47
C ILE A 86 -3.11 3.54 17.98
N GLU A 87 -2.47 4.58 18.48
CA GLU A 87 -2.54 5.00 19.89
C GLU A 87 -3.97 5.38 20.29
N ARG A 88 -4.69 6.10 19.42
CA ARG A 88 -6.09 6.48 19.65
C ARG A 88 -7.00 5.26 19.86
N ARG A 89 -6.75 4.16 19.13
CA ARG A 89 -7.55 2.93 19.19
C ARG A 89 -7.12 1.98 20.31
N HIS A 90 -5.81 1.87 20.51
CA HIS A 90 -5.17 0.85 21.35
C HIS A 90 -4.18 1.49 22.34
N PRO A 91 -4.59 2.43 23.22
CA PRO A 91 -3.65 3.26 23.98
C PRO A 91 -2.77 2.44 24.92
N HIS A 92 -3.35 1.48 25.65
CA HIS A 92 -2.59 0.64 26.58
C HIS A 92 -1.63 -0.32 25.87
N GLN A 93 -2.06 -0.94 24.76
CA GLN A 93 -1.20 -1.84 24.00
C GLN A 93 -0.09 -1.09 23.29
N THR A 94 -0.37 0.13 22.80
CA THR A 94 0.62 1.01 22.18
C THR A 94 1.68 1.43 23.18
N ALA A 95 1.29 1.86 24.38
CA ALA A 95 2.25 2.19 25.44
C ALA A 95 3.13 0.99 25.82
N THR A 96 2.53 -0.21 25.92
CA THR A 96 3.27 -1.45 26.22
C THR A 96 4.27 -1.79 25.11
N TRP A 97 3.85 -1.67 23.85
CA TRP A 97 4.71 -1.94 22.70
C TRP A 97 5.83 -0.91 22.56
N LEU A 98 5.56 0.39 22.75
CA LEU A 98 6.58 1.45 22.72
C LEU A 98 7.65 1.29 23.81
N ALA A 99 7.29 0.69 24.95
CA ALA A 99 8.23 0.34 26.01
C ALA A 99 9.05 -0.93 25.71
N SER A 100 8.70 -1.68 24.66
CA SER A 100 9.38 -2.92 24.29
C SER A 100 10.55 -2.69 23.32
N PRO A 101 11.56 -3.59 23.28
CA PRO A 101 12.61 -3.54 22.27
C PRO A 101 12.10 -3.66 20.84
N GLU A 102 10.91 -4.23 20.63
CA GLU A 102 10.33 -4.43 19.30
C GLU A 102 10.03 -3.11 18.60
N ALA A 103 9.62 -2.07 19.35
CA ALA A 103 9.36 -0.74 18.80
C ALA A 103 10.61 -0.09 18.16
N LEU A 104 11.80 -0.40 18.68
CA LEU A 104 13.07 0.11 18.16
C LEU A 104 13.44 -0.49 16.79
N THR A 105 12.85 -1.62 16.43
CA THR A 105 13.14 -2.31 15.16
C THR A 105 12.32 -1.78 13.98
N GLY A 106 11.38 -0.86 14.24
CA GLY A 106 10.45 -0.34 13.23
C GLY A 106 9.35 -1.34 12.83
N GLN A 107 9.32 -2.53 13.43
CA GLN A 107 8.27 -3.53 13.23
C GLN A 107 6.92 -2.99 13.69
N PRO A 108 5.82 -3.35 13.01
CA PRO A 108 4.48 -2.99 13.44
C PRO A 108 4.09 -3.66 14.76
N PRO A 109 3.20 -3.05 15.54
CA PRO A 109 2.63 -3.69 16.72
C PRO A 109 1.83 -4.94 16.35
N HIS A 110 2.21 -6.10 16.89
CA HIS A 110 1.55 -7.38 16.59
C HIS A 110 0.12 -7.47 17.09
N PHE A 111 -0.29 -6.64 18.06
CA PHE A 111 -1.67 -6.61 18.54
C PHE A 111 -2.67 -6.11 17.49
N LEU A 112 -2.20 -5.52 16.38
CA LEU A 112 -3.04 -5.17 15.23
C LEU A 112 -3.39 -6.38 14.36
N LEU A 113 -2.67 -7.49 14.51
CA LEU A 113 -2.98 -8.72 13.78
C LEU A 113 -4.24 -9.35 14.38
N PRO A 114 -5.13 -9.91 13.54
CA PRO A 114 -6.26 -10.67 14.05
C PRO A 114 -5.73 -11.79 14.94
N LYS A 115 -6.31 -11.93 16.13
CA LYS A 115 -6.05 -13.10 16.97
C LYS A 115 -6.35 -14.33 16.13
N LYS A 116 -5.33 -15.16 15.95
CA LYS A 116 -5.53 -16.47 15.35
C LYS A 116 -6.31 -17.26 16.39
N ASP A 117 -7.63 -17.33 16.22
CA ASP A 117 -8.48 -18.16 17.07
C ASP A 117 -7.90 -19.58 17.03
N SER A 118 -7.45 -20.04 18.20
CA SER A 118 -6.74 -21.30 18.38
C SER A 118 -7.52 -22.22 19.29
#